data_AF-A0A1F8F2N7-F1
#
_entry.id   AF-A0A1F8F2N7-F1
#
_cell.length_a   1.000
_cell.length_b   1.000
_cell.length_c   1.000
_cell.angle_alpha   90.00
_cell.angle_beta   90.00
_cell.angle_gamma   90.00
#
_symmetry.space_group_name_H-M   'P 1'
#
loop_
_entity.id
_entity.type
_entity.pdbx_description
1 polymer ?
#
loop_
_entity_poly.entity_id
_entity_poly.type
_entity_poly.pdbx_seq_one_letter_code
_entity_poly.pdbx_strand_id
1 'polypeptide(L)'
;MNNEQQRQLAKEEAVKKGIQRGMALMREDLKMYGMKADGVKVFISESKDYDSLWDDALKKIESIPIEETINKAEEYLNNWKRERADFINYKKDEAKRMDEFLKFSTEGIIMELIDVIDGIGVARNNLPRVEELREWTEGFDGSLDKIDKFLKKFRVEKIKVQEEKFDPLLHEAVEVEDKDGEKIEEIRPGYTMHGKVIRPARVKIIN
;
A
#
# COMPACT_ATOMS: atom_id res chain seq x y z
N MET A 1 5.02 -17.94 -37.52
CA MET A 1 5.40 -18.20 -36.11
C MET A 1 5.75 -16.88 -35.45
N ASN A 2 5.11 -16.54 -34.33
CA ASN A 2 5.44 -15.36 -33.50
C ASN A 2 6.89 -15.48 -32.98
N ASN A 3 7.61 -14.35 -32.80
CA ASN A 3 8.91 -14.28 -32.12
C ASN A 3 8.96 -15.05 -30.79
N GLU A 4 7.84 -15.12 -30.08
CA GLU A 4 7.68 -15.86 -28.84
C GLU A 4 7.65 -17.38 -29.05
N GLN A 5 6.94 -17.85 -30.10
CA GLN A 5 6.95 -19.27 -30.51
C GLN A 5 8.34 -19.71 -30.99
N GLN A 6 9.06 -18.85 -31.70
CA GLN A 6 10.44 -19.12 -32.12
C GLN A 6 11.40 -19.24 -30.93
N ARG A 7 11.23 -18.40 -29.90
CA ARG A 7 12.01 -18.50 -28.65
C ARG A 7 11.68 -19.76 -27.85
N GLN A 8 10.40 -20.16 -27.82
CA GLN A 8 9.95 -21.38 -27.14
C GLN A 8 10.60 -22.63 -27.79
N LEU A 9 10.50 -22.73 -29.11
CA LEU A 9 11.10 -23.82 -29.89
C LEU A 9 12.63 -23.86 -29.74
N ALA A 10 13.30 -22.70 -29.73
CA ALA A 10 14.74 -22.64 -29.53
C ALA A 10 15.17 -23.09 -28.12
N LYS A 11 14.40 -22.76 -27.07
CA LYS A 11 14.64 -23.27 -25.70
C LYS A 11 14.45 -24.77 -25.63
N GLU A 12 13.37 -25.29 -26.23
CA GLU A 12 13.06 -26.72 -26.25
C GLU A 12 14.15 -27.52 -26.97
N GLU A 13 14.58 -27.04 -28.14
CA GLU A 13 15.64 -27.67 -28.91
C GLU A 13 16.98 -27.63 -28.16
N ALA A 14 17.27 -26.56 -27.42
CA ALA A 14 18.45 -26.46 -26.58
C ALA A 14 18.42 -27.46 -25.41
N VAL A 15 17.27 -27.64 -24.75
CA VAL A 15 17.09 -28.64 -23.68
C VAL A 15 17.25 -30.06 -24.24
N LYS A 16 16.59 -30.38 -25.36
CA LYS A 16 16.72 -31.69 -26.03
C LYS A 16 18.16 -31.98 -26.45
N LYS A 17 18.85 -31.00 -27.06
CA LYS A 17 20.28 -31.13 -27.41
C LYS A 17 21.18 -31.30 -26.19
N GLY A 18 20.88 -30.61 -25.09
CA GLY A 18 21.61 -30.76 -23.82
C GLY A 18 21.49 -32.16 -23.24
N ILE A 19 20.27 -32.71 -23.22
CA ILE A 19 19.99 -34.08 -22.78
C ILE A 19 20.70 -35.10 -23.68
N GLN A 20 20.58 -34.97 -25.00
CA GLN A 20 21.23 -35.86 -25.97
C GLN A 20 22.76 -35.84 -25.86
N ARG A 21 23.37 -34.65 -25.67
CA ARG A 21 24.82 -34.53 -25.45
C ARG A 21 25.25 -35.16 -24.13
N GLY A 22 24.51 -34.93 -23.05
CA GLY A 22 24.78 -35.55 -21.74
C GLY A 22 24.70 -37.08 -21.81
N MET A 23 23.71 -37.61 -22.53
CA MET A 23 23.56 -39.05 -22.78
C MET A 23 24.70 -39.64 -23.61
N ALA A 24 25.14 -38.94 -24.67
CA ALA A 24 26.26 -39.38 -25.49
C ALA A 24 27.56 -39.48 -24.68
N LEU A 25 27.83 -38.47 -23.84
CA LEU A 25 28.98 -38.45 -22.94
C LEU A 25 28.91 -39.59 -21.90
N MET A 26 27.75 -39.80 -21.26
CA MET A 26 27.57 -40.93 -20.33
C MET A 26 27.76 -42.29 -21.02
N ARG A 27 27.28 -42.45 -22.26
CA ARG A 27 27.45 -43.68 -23.04
C ARG A 27 28.92 -43.95 -23.36
N GLU A 28 29.69 -42.91 -23.69
CA GLU A 28 31.14 -43.01 -23.93
C GLU A 28 31.90 -43.32 -22.64
N ASP A 29 31.60 -42.64 -21.53
CA ASP A 29 32.24 -42.86 -20.23
C ASP A 29 32.01 -44.28 -19.71
N LEU A 30 30.80 -44.83 -19.85
CA LEU A 30 30.51 -46.21 -19.45
C LEU A 30 31.20 -47.26 -20.32
N LYS A 31 31.35 -47.02 -21.64
CA LYS A 31 32.18 -47.86 -22.51
C LYS A 31 33.65 -47.80 -22.10
N MET A 32 34.14 -46.63 -21.70
CA MET A 32 35.51 -46.41 -21.28
C MET A 32 35.81 -47.07 -19.91
N TYR A 33 34.87 -47.03 -18.97
CA TYR A 33 34.99 -47.72 -17.67
C TYR A 33 35.02 -49.25 -17.84
N GLY A 34 34.25 -49.81 -18.78
CA GLY A 34 34.34 -51.23 -19.13
C GLY A 34 35.68 -51.63 -19.77
N MET A 35 36.42 -50.70 -20.37
CA MET A 35 37.74 -50.92 -20.96
C MET A 35 38.92 -50.77 -19.97
N LYS A 36 38.73 -50.06 -18.85
CA LYS A 36 39.81 -49.72 -17.91
C LYS A 36 39.94 -50.65 -16.70
N ALA A 37 39.11 -51.68 -16.58
CA ALA A 37 39.23 -52.68 -15.52
C ALA A 37 40.44 -53.62 -15.77
N ASP A 38 41.63 -53.17 -15.36
CA ASP A 38 42.79 -53.95 -14.90
C ASP A 38 43.16 -55.24 -15.65
N GLY A 39 43.37 -55.19 -16.97
CA GLY A 39 44.12 -56.21 -17.71
C GLY A 39 43.53 -57.62 -17.75
N VAL A 40 42.42 -57.86 -17.04
CA VAL A 40 41.55 -59.00 -17.19
C VAL A 40 40.62 -58.65 -18.33
N LYS A 41 40.58 -59.47 -19.39
CA LYS A 41 39.44 -59.48 -20.30
C LYS A 41 38.23 -59.83 -19.45
N VAL A 42 37.56 -58.82 -18.88
CA VAL A 42 36.18 -58.94 -18.49
C VAL A 42 35.50 -59.21 -19.82
N PHE A 43 35.18 -60.47 -20.06
CA PHE A 43 34.11 -60.80 -20.97
C PHE A 43 32.87 -60.17 -20.34
N ILE A 44 32.69 -58.86 -20.55
CA ILE A 44 31.37 -58.32 -20.76
C ILE A 44 30.97 -59.10 -22.00
N SER A 45 30.35 -60.26 -21.77
CA SER A 45 29.52 -60.92 -22.77
C SER A 45 28.82 -59.79 -23.50
N GLU A 46 28.74 -59.86 -24.83
CA GLU A 46 27.84 -59.04 -25.64
C GLU A 46 26.43 -59.12 -25.03
N SER A 47 26.22 -58.35 -23.98
CA SER A 47 25.09 -58.46 -23.10
C SER A 47 24.09 -57.59 -23.79
N LYS A 48 23.26 -58.26 -24.59
CA LYS A 48 22.04 -57.71 -25.19
C LYS A 48 21.20 -56.91 -24.18
N ASP A 49 21.42 -57.12 -22.88
CA ASP A 49 20.73 -56.38 -21.82
C ASP A 49 21.21 -54.94 -21.65
N TYR A 50 22.48 -54.60 -21.92
CA TYR A 50 22.97 -53.22 -21.72
C TYR A 50 22.33 -52.26 -22.72
N ASP A 51 22.36 -52.60 -24.01
CA ASP A 51 21.67 -51.79 -25.03
C ASP A 51 20.16 -51.72 -24.76
N SER A 52 19.53 -52.80 -24.25
CA SER A 52 18.12 -52.77 -23.85
C SER A 52 17.81 -51.83 -22.68
N LEU A 53 18.71 -51.75 -21.69
CA LEU A 53 18.59 -50.85 -20.54
C LEU A 53 18.76 -49.39 -20.95
N TRP A 54 19.63 -49.11 -21.93
CA TRP A 54 19.75 -47.77 -22.52
C TRP A 54 18.53 -47.40 -23.34
N ASP A 55 18.01 -48.32 -24.14
CA ASP A 55 16.81 -48.09 -24.94
C ASP A 55 15.59 -47.84 -24.05
N ASP A 56 15.45 -48.57 -22.94
CA ASP A 56 14.40 -48.35 -21.94
C ASP A 56 14.56 -47.00 -21.21
N ALA A 57 15.79 -46.60 -20.88
CA ALA A 57 16.08 -45.31 -20.26
C ALA A 57 15.81 -44.15 -21.24
N LEU A 58 16.21 -44.28 -22.51
CA LEU A 58 15.92 -43.34 -23.60
C LEU A 58 14.41 -43.21 -23.79
N LYS A 59 13.69 -44.32 -23.89
CA LYS A 59 12.23 -44.33 -24.06
C LYS A 59 11.51 -43.66 -22.89
N LYS A 60 11.98 -43.87 -21.65
CA LYS A 60 11.45 -43.16 -20.47
C LYS A 60 11.72 -41.66 -20.53
N ILE A 61 12.91 -41.24 -20.95
CA ILE A 61 13.26 -39.82 -21.02
C ILE A 61 12.56 -39.11 -22.19
N GLU A 62 12.43 -39.77 -23.34
CA GLU A 62 11.65 -39.28 -24.50
C GLU A 62 10.15 -39.21 -24.19
N SER A 63 9.65 -40.06 -23.29
CA SER A 63 8.25 -40.00 -22.84
C SER A 63 7.95 -38.85 -21.87
N ILE A 64 8.97 -38.12 -21.38
CA ILE A 64 8.76 -36.96 -20.52
C ILE A 64 8.19 -35.82 -21.38
N PRO A 65 7.01 -35.26 -21.05
CA PRO A 65 6.45 -34.15 -21.79
C PRO A 65 7.17 -32.86 -21.41
N ILE A 66 8.36 -32.67 -21.98
CA ILE A 66 9.25 -31.52 -21.71
C ILE A 66 8.53 -30.21 -22.01
N GLU A 67 7.82 -30.13 -23.14
CA GLU A 67 7.07 -28.96 -23.55
C GLU A 67 5.96 -28.61 -22.55
N GLU A 68 5.16 -29.59 -22.12
CA GLU A 68 4.11 -29.39 -21.13
C GLU A 68 4.69 -28.94 -19.78
N THR A 69 5.83 -29.51 -19.38
CA THR A 69 6.51 -29.17 -18.13
C THR A 69 7.06 -27.74 -18.15
N ILE A 70 7.67 -27.32 -19.27
CA ILE A 70 8.15 -25.95 -19.47
C ILE A 70 6.97 -24.97 -19.46
N ASN A 71 5.90 -25.29 -20.17
CA ASN A 71 4.71 -24.43 -20.24
C ASN A 71 4.06 -24.26 -18.85
N LYS A 72 3.91 -25.34 -18.07
CA LYS A 72 3.41 -25.27 -16.69
C LYS A 72 4.33 -24.45 -15.78
N ALA A 73 5.65 -24.59 -15.92
CA ALA A 73 6.61 -23.82 -15.13
C ALA A 73 6.53 -22.32 -15.46
N GLU A 74 6.41 -21.96 -16.74
CA GLU A 74 6.23 -20.58 -17.18
C GLU A 74 4.87 -20.01 -16.75
N GLU A 75 3.80 -20.80 -16.82
CA GLU A 75 2.46 -20.43 -16.33
C GLU A 75 2.50 -20.13 -14.83
N TYR A 76 3.04 -21.03 -14.00
CA TYR A 76 3.14 -20.81 -12.56
C TYR A 76 4.02 -19.62 -12.20
N LEU A 77 5.13 -19.42 -12.92
CA LEU A 77 5.98 -18.26 -12.71
C LEU A 77 5.26 -16.95 -13.03
N ASN A 78 4.48 -16.93 -14.11
CA ASN A 78 3.71 -15.75 -14.51
C ASN A 78 2.57 -15.47 -13.53
N ASN A 79 1.84 -16.51 -13.12
CA ASN A 79 0.80 -16.39 -12.08
C ASN A 79 1.40 -15.88 -10.77
N TRP A 80 2.52 -16.43 -10.32
CA TRP A 80 3.19 -15.97 -9.11
C TRP A 80 3.66 -14.51 -9.21
N LYS A 81 4.21 -14.08 -10.35
CA LYS A 81 4.60 -12.69 -10.57
C LYS A 81 3.41 -11.74 -10.50
N ARG A 82 2.27 -12.15 -11.08
CA ARG A 82 1.03 -11.38 -11.06
C ARG A 82 0.49 -11.28 -9.63
N GLU A 83 0.32 -12.39 -8.93
CA GLU A 83 -0.11 -12.43 -7.53
C GLU A 83 0.80 -11.59 -6.63
N ARG A 84 2.12 -11.63 -6.86
CA ARG A 84 3.07 -10.80 -6.12
C ARG A 84 2.87 -9.31 -6.39
N ALA A 85 2.60 -8.93 -7.64
CA ALA A 85 2.31 -7.54 -7.99
C ALA A 85 0.99 -7.08 -7.36
N ASP A 86 -0.06 -7.90 -7.44
CA ASP A 86 -1.37 -7.64 -6.86
C ASP A 86 -1.28 -7.51 -5.34
N PHE A 87 -0.47 -8.34 -4.68
CA PHE A 87 -0.22 -8.24 -3.24
C PHE A 87 0.51 -6.96 -2.83
N ILE A 88 1.48 -6.50 -3.63
CA ILE A 88 2.18 -5.23 -3.38
C ILE A 88 1.20 -4.06 -3.49
N ASN A 89 0.36 -4.06 -4.53
CA ASN A 89 -0.69 -3.06 -4.71
C ASN A 89 -1.69 -3.09 -3.56
N TYR A 90 -2.17 -4.27 -3.19
CA TYR A 90 -3.07 -4.47 -2.04
C TYR A 90 -2.48 -3.90 -0.74
N LYS A 91 -1.21 -4.18 -0.44
CA LYS A 91 -0.55 -3.64 0.77
C LYS A 91 -0.49 -2.11 0.76
N LYS A 92 -0.21 -1.50 -0.39
CA LYS A 92 -0.18 -0.05 -0.54
C LYS A 92 -1.57 0.54 -0.31
N ASP A 93 -2.59 -0.08 -0.89
CA ASP A 93 -3.97 0.37 -0.76
C ASP A 93 -4.49 0.16 0.67
N GLU A 94 -4.14 -0.93 1.32
CA GLU A 94 -4.49 -1.20 2.72
C GLU A 94 -3.84 -0.20 3.68
N ALA A 95 -2.56 0.14 3.47
CA ALA A 95 -1.89 1.18 4.27
C ALA A 95 -2.60 2.54 4.12
N LYS A 96 -3.04 2.88 2.89
CA LYS A 96 -3.80 4.10 2.63
C LYS A 96 -5.17 4.08 3.32
N ARG A 97 -5.91 2.97 3.25
CA ARG A 97 -7.19 2.80 3.96
C ARG A 97 -7.04 2.93 5.47
N MET A 98 -5.98 2.36 6.03
CA MET A 98 -5.70 2.45 7.47
C MET A 98 -5.40 3.88 7.89
N ASP A 99 -4.61 4.62 7.11
CA ASP A 99 -4.33 6.05 7.36
C ASP A 99 -5.61 6.90 7.27
N GLU A 100 -6.45 6.65 6.28
CA GLU A 100 -7.77 7.30 6.16
C GLU A 100 -8.67 6.96 7.36
N PHE A 101 -8.75 5.68 7.74
CA PHE A 101 -9.53 5.25 8.90
C PHE A 101 -9.07 5.90 10.20
N LEU A 102 -7.77 6.02 10.43
CA LEU A 102 -7.21 6.73 11.60
C LEU A 102 -7.60 8.21 11.61
N LYS A 103 -7.58 8.87 10.45
CA LYS A 103 -8.03 10.27 10.32
C LYS A 103 -9.53 10.42 10.61
N PHE A 104 -10.37 9.56 10.04
CA PHE A 104 -11.82 9.64 10.23
C PHE A 104 -12.27 9.22 11.65
N SER A 105 -11.62 8.21 12.24
CA SER A 105 -11.99 7.73 13.58
C SER A 105 -11.76 8.77 14.67
N THR A 106 -10.77 9.66 14.49
CA THR A 106 -10.47 10.74 15.42
C THR A 106 -11.31 12.00 15.17
N GLU A 107 -11.73 12.26 13.92
CA GLU A 107 -12.57 13.40 13.53
C GLU A 107 -13.84 13.51 14.38
N GLY A 108 -14.59 12.42 14.57
CA GLY A 108 -15.84 12.41 15.34
C GLY A 108 -15.65 12.82 16.81
N ILE A 109 -14.65 12.25 17.49
CA ILE A 109 -14.34 12.58 18.89
C ILE A 109 -13.86 14.02 19.02
N ILE A 110 -13.05 14.49 18.07
CA ILE A 110 -12.57 15.87 18.06
C ILE A 110 -13.74 16.85 17.87
N MET A 111 -14.72 16.57 17.00
CA MET A 111 -15.88 17.44 16.83
C MET A 111 -16.68 17.59 18.14
N GLU A 112 -16.99 16.48 18.81
CA GLU A 112 -17.67 16.50 20.12
C GLU A 112 -16.85 17.25 21.18
N LEU A 113 -15.52 17.08 21.18
CA LEU A 113 -14.64 17.81 22.08
C LEU A 113 -14.65 19.32 21.79
N ILE A 114 -14.66 19.73 20.52
CA ILE A 114 -14.73 21.15 20.15
C ILE A 114 -16.04 21.76 20.66
N ASP A 115 -17.17 21.05 20.61
CA ASP A 115 -18.44 21.55 21.14
C ASP A 115 -18.37 21.79 22.66
N VAL A 116 -17.68 20.92 23.41
CA VAL A 116 -17.40 21.15 24.84
C VAL A 116 -16.50 22.37 25.04
N ILE A 117 -15.46 22.53 24.22
CA ILE A 117 -14.52 23.67 24.29
C ILE A 117 -15.25 24.98 24.02
N ASP A 118 -16.18 25.02 23.06
CA ASP A 118 -17.01 26.19 22.80
C ASP A 118 -17.85 26.55 24.02
N GLY A 119 -18.46 25.56 24.69
CA GLY A 119 -19.20 25.76 25.93
C GLY A 119 -18.34 26.39 27.03
N ILE A 120 -17.09 25.93 27.18
CA ILE A 120 -16.10 26.53 28.09
C ILE A 120 -15.80 27.98 27.67
N GLY A 121 -15.64 28.24 26.38
CA GLY A 121 -15.42 29.58 25.83
C GLY A 121 -16.58 30.54 26.11
N VAL A 122 -17.82 30.09 25.97
CA VAL A 122 -19.03 30.86 26.32
C VAL A 122 -19.06 31.16 27.82
N ALA A 123 -18.81 30.15 28.67
CA ALA A 123 -18.74 30.35 30.11
C ALA A 123 -17.66 31.38 30.49
N ARG A 124 -16.48 31.28 29.86
CA ARG A 124 -15.38 32.23 30.00
C ARG A 124 -15.79 33.65 29.58
N ASN A 125 -16.47 33.81 28.46
CA ASN A 125 -16.88 35.13 27.95
C ASN A 125 -18.00 35.77 28.78
N ASN A 126 -18.81 34.97 29.47
CA ASN A 126 -19.88 35.43 30.35
C ASN A 126 -19.42 35.74 31.78
N LEU A 127 -18.18 35.43 32.14
CA LEU A 127 -17.63 35.78 33.46
C LEU A 127 -17.56 37.32 33.62
N PRO A 128 -18.09 37.87 34.73
CA PRO A 128 -17.97 39.29 35.02
C PRO A 128 -16.51 39.70 35.10
N ARG A 129 -16.16 40.82 34.46
CA ARG A 129 -14.81 41.40 34.51
C ARG A 129 -14.63 42.23 35.79
N VAL A 130 -14.59 41.54 36.92
CA VAL A 130 -14.35 42.11 38.26
C VAL A 130 -13.04 41.53 38.82
N GLU A 131 -12.32 42.30 39.63
CA GLU A 131 -10.97 41.93 40.09
C GLU A 131 -10.99 40.62 40.91
N GLU A 132 -12.08 40.36 41.64
CA GLU A 132 -12.29 39.16 42.44
C GLU A 132 -12.34 37.87 41.60
N LEU A 133 -12.63 37.97 40.30
CA LEU A 133 -12.70 36.84 39.37
C LEU A 133 -11.50 36.80 38.41
N ARG A 134 -10.47 37.62 38.65
CA ARG A 134 -9.31 37.68 37.77
C ARG A 134 -8.56 36.35 37.70
N GLU A 135 -8.30 35.71 38.85
CA GLU A 135 -7.64 34.41 38.92
C GLU A 135 -8.42 33.31 38.17
N TRP A 136 -9.75 33.35 38.24
CA TRP A 136 -10.61 32.44 37.48
C TRP A 136 -10.46 32.68 35.98
N THR A 137 -10.51 33.94 35.54
CA THR A 137 -10.36 34.30 34.13
C THR A 137 -8.99 33.86 33.58
N GLU A 138 -7.91 34.10 34.32
CA GLU A 138 -6.57 33.64 33.97
C GLU A 138 -6.48 32.10 33.90
N GLY A 139 -7.16 31.40 34.81
CA GLY A 139 -7.24 29.94 34.81
C GLY A 139 -7.98 29.36 33.58
N PHE A 140 -9.08 30.01 33.15
CA PHE A 140 -9.78 29.65 31.93
C PHE A 140 -8.90 29.87 30.71
N ASP A 141 -8.24 31.03 30.61
CA ASP A 141 -7.37 31.37 29.48
C ASP A 141 -6.19 30.40 29.37
N GLY A 142 -5.57 30.05 30.50
CA GLY A 142 -4.51 29.04 30.54
C GLY A 142 -4.98 27.63 30.15
N SER A 143 -6.24 27.29 30.44
CA SER A 143 -6.84 26.00 30.03
C SER A 143 -7.15 25.97 28.54
N LEU A 144 -7.72 27.06 28.01
CA LEU A 144 -8.00 27.21 26.58
C LEU A 144 -6.70 27.19 25.74
N ASP A 145 -5.61 27.78 26.22
CA ASP A 145 -4.30 27.71 25.55
C ASP A 145 -3.74 26.27 25.51
N LYS A 146 -3.87 25.52 26.61
CA LYS A 146 -3.47 24.10 26.65
C LYS A 146 -4.28 23.26 25.68
N ILE A 147 -5.58 23.53 25.59
CA ILE A 147 -6.49 22.88 24.65
C ILE A 147 -6.10 23.21 23.20
N ASP A 148 -5.82 24.47 22.88
CA ASP A 148 -5.38 24.86 21.54
C ASP A 148 -4.07 24.15 21.13
N LYS A 149 -3.11 24.07 22.05
CA LYS A 149 -1.87 23.30 21.87
C LYS A 149 -2.13 21.80 21.70
N PHE A 150 -3.11 21.24 22.39
CA PHE A 150 -3.53 19.84 22.22
C PHE A 150 -4.12 19.62 20.83
N LEU A 151 -5.07 20.44 20.39
CA LEU A 151 -5.70 20.38 19.06
C LEU A 151 -4.65 20.44 17.93
N LYS A 152 -3.66 21.35 18.05
CA LYS A 152 -2.56 21.45 17.09
C LYS A 152 -1.74 20.17 16.92
N LYS A 153 -1.57 19.35 17.98
CA LYS A 153 -0.88 18.05 17.87
C LYS A 153 -1.62 17.07 16.97
N PHE A 154 -2.95 17.17 16.91
CA PHE A 154 -3.82 16.41 16.03
C PHE A 154 -4.07 17.10 14.69
N ARG A 155 -3.27 18.13 14.35
CA ARG A 155 -3.43 18.93 13.12
C ARG A 155 -4.81 19.56 12.99
N VAL A 156 -5.40 19.92 14.13
CA VAL A 156 -6.66 20.66 14.19
C VAL A 156 -6.34 22.15 14.32
N GLU A 157 -6.87 22.96 13.42
CA GLU A 157 -6.58 24.40 13.33
C GLU A 157 -7.88 25.20 13.20
N LYS A 158 -7.97 26.35 13.90
CA LYS A 158 -9.09 27.28 13.75
C LYS A 158 -9.04 27.97 12.40
N ILE A 159 -10.21 28.11 11.76
CA ILE A 159 -10.39 28.90 10.54
C ILE A 159 -10.28 30.39 10.92
N LYS A 160 -9.51 31.16 10.16
CA LYS A 160 -9.32 32.59 10.42
C LYS A 160 -10.41 33.39 9.71
N VAL A 161 -11.25 34.07 10.49
CA VAL A 161 -12.38 34.85 9.95
C VAL A 161 -12.06 36.35 9.87
N GLN A 162 -11.30 36.89 10.82
CA GLN A 162 -11.22 38.35 11.06
C GLN A 162 -10.56 39.20 9.96
N GLU A 163 -10.08 38.63 8.87
CA GLU A 163 -9.41 39.34 7.76
C GLU A 163 -9.75 38.75 6.38
N GLU A 164 -10.64 37.77 6.32
CA GLU A 164 -10.96 37.04 5.09
C GLU A 164 -12.31 37.48 4.50
N LYS A 165 -12.46 37.30 3.18
CA LYS A 165 -13.77 37.41 2.54
C LYS A 165 -14.60 36.17 2.83
N PHE A 166 -15.90 36.25 2.63
CA PHE A 166 -16.76 35.07 2.75
C PHE A 166 -16.33 34.00 1.73
N ASP A 167 -15.94 32.82 2.21
CA ASP A 167 -15.66 31.63 1.40
C ASP A 167 -16.69 30.54 1.77
N PRO A 168 -17.61 30.16 0.86
CA PRO A 168 -18.56 29.07 1.09
C PRO A 168 -17.94 27.71 1.43
N LEU A 169 -16.66 27.49 1.13
CA LEU A 169 -15.94 26.26 1.48
C LEU A 169 -15.51 26.23 2.95
N LEU A 170 -15.32 27.40 3.56
CA LEU A 170 -14.80 27.56 4.93
C LEU A 170 -15.85 28.08 5.91
N HIS A 171 -16.84 28.81 5.40
CA HIS A 171 -17.77 29.60 6.19
C HIS A 171 -19.22 29.18 5.95
N GLU A 172 -20.01 29.17 7.03
CA GLU A 172 -21.46 29.03 7.02
C GLU A 172 -22.07 30.39 7.36
N ALA A 173 -22.74 31.03 6.39
CA ALA A 173 -23.43 32.29 6.60
C ALA A 173 -24.75 32.04 7.34
N VAL A 174 -24.91 32.66 8.51
CA VAL A 174 -26.14 32.49 9.31
C VAL A 174 -27.00 33.74 9.40
N GLU A 175 -26.44 34.90 9.02
CA GLU A 175 -27.15 36.17 8.94
C GLU A 175 -26.48 37.05 7.88
N VAL A 176 -27.28 37.82 7.16
CA VAL A 176 -26.82 38.82 6.17
C VAL A 176 -27.45 40.16 6.53
N GLU A 177 -26.61 41.17 6.79
CA GLU A 177 -27.03 42.56 7.00
C GLU A 177 -26.59 43.41 5.81
N ASP A 178 -27.51 44.15 5.19
CA ASP A 178 -27.18 45.17 4.19
C ASP A 178 -26.73 46.48 4.88
N LYS A 179 -25.44 46.77 4.83
CA LYS A 179 -24.74 48.00 5.23
C LYS A 179 -23.79 48.44 4.09
N ASP A 180 -22.85 49.34 4.35
CA ASP A 180 -21.81 49.68 3.37
C ASP A 180 -20.53 48.94 3.76
N GLY A 181 -20.18 47.88 3.03
CA GLY A 181 -18.85 47.26 3.03
C GLY A 181 -18.86 45.77 3.39
N GLU A 182 -18.33 44.94 2.48
CA GLU A 182 -18.19 43.48 2.65
C GLU A 182 -17.24 43.15 3.80
N LYS A 183 -17.80 42.77 4.96
CA LYS A 183 -17.08 42.28 6.14
C LYS A 183 -17.78 41.06 6.72
N ILE A 184 -17.01 40.10 7.22
CA ILE A 184 -17.54 38.97 7.97
C ILE A 184 -17.21 39.10 9.46
N GLU A 185 -18.16 38.71 10.30
CA GLU A 185 -18.00 38.61 11.75
C GLU A 185 -18.15 37.15 12.19
N GLU A 186 -17.19 36.65 12.96
CA GLU A 186 -17.25 35.28 13.51
C GLU A 186 -18.28 35.21 14.65
N ILE A 187 -19.31 34.41 14.45
CA ILE A 187 -20.29 34.05 15.50
C ILE A 187 -19.80 32.82 16.25
N ARG A 188 -19.24 31.84 15.52
CA ARG A 188 -18.70 30.62 16.09
C ARG A 188 -17.45 30.21 15.31
N PRO A 189 -16.35 29.85 16.00
CA PRO A 189 -15.12 29.43 15.34
C PRO A 189 -15.32 28.17 14.51
N GLY A 190 -14.73 28.18 13.31
CA GLY A 190 -14.61 27.01 12.44
C GLY A 190 -13.29 26.27 12.67
N TYR A 191 -13.23 25.02 12.26
CA TYR A 191 -12.06 24.16 12.44
C TYR A 191 -11.77 23.30 11.21
N THR A 192 -10.48 23.17 10.91
CA THR A 192 -9.95 22.20 9.97
C THR A 192 -9.18 21.11 10.71
N MET A 193 -9.13 19.91 10.15
CA MET A 193 -8.28 18.82 10.60
C MET A 193 -7.56 18.22 9.40
N HIS A 194 -6.23 18.15 9.47
CA HIS A 194 -5.41 17.72 8.33
C HIS A 194 -5.70 18.49 7.02
N GLY A 195 -6.09 19.78 7.13
CA GLY A 195 -6.43 20.64 5.98
C GLY A 195 -7.83 20.43 5.41
N LYS A 196 -8.63 19.49 5.93
CA LYS A 196 -10.05 19.33 5.59
C LYS A 196 -10.91 20.09 6.60
N VAL A 197 -11.94 20.79 6.14
CA VAL A 197 -12.93 21.40 7.04
C VAL A 197 -13.71 20.31 7.76
N ILE A 198 -13.64 20.31 9.09
CA ILE A 198 -14.44 19.42 9.96
C ILE A 198 -15.63 20.14 10.57
N ARG A 199 -15.54 21.48 10.68
CA ARG A 199 -16.65 22.34 11.06
C ARG A 199 -16.46 23.72 10.42
N PRO A 200 -17.41 24.21 9.60
CA PRO A 200 -17.30 25.55 9.04
C PRO A 200 -17.38 26.61 10.15
N ALA A 201 -16.76 27.77 9.93
CA ALA A 201 -16.95 28.90 10.82
C ALA A 201 -18.33 29.50 10.58
N ARG A 202 -19.13 29.71 11.62
CA ARG A 202 -20.42 30.40 11.47
C ARG A 202 -20.14 31.89 11.48
N VAL A 203 -20.55 32.56 10.42
CA VAL A 203 -20.27 33.99 10.23
C VAL A 203 -21.54 34.77 9.91
N LYS A 204 -21.51 36.04 10.30
CA LYS A 204 -22.45 37.06 9.84
C LYS A 204 -21.81 37.81 8.69
N ILE A 205 -22.52 37.95 7.58
CA ILE A 205 -22.09 38.77 6.45
C ILE A 205 -22.69 40.15 6.65
N ILE A 206 -21.83 41.16 6.71
CA ILE A 206 -22.21 42.57 6.67
C ILE A 206 -21.81 43.01 5.27
N ASN A 207 -22.78 43.33 4.44
CA ASN A 207 -22.60 43.60 3.01
C ASN A 207 -22.96 45.04 2.70
#